data_AF-A0A5J4VB37-F1
#
_entry.id   AF-A0A5J4VB37-F1
#
_cell.length_a   1.000
_cell.length_b   1.000
_cell.length_c   1.000
_cell.angle_alpha   90.00
_cell.angle_beta   90.00
_cell.angle_gamma   90.00
#
_symmetry.space_group_name_H-M   'P 1'
#
loop_
_entity.id
_entity.type
_entity.pdbx_description
1 polymer ?
#
loop_
_entity_poly.entity_id
_entity_poly.type
_entity_poly.pdbx_seq_one_letter_code
_entity_poly.pdbx_strand_id
1 'polypeptide(L)'
;MSDESIRINKDVLLAQNLQNNAVAQITLFAISIRSQDQNVQIPALKGILDIVVNESESVESLFDNNIIVDLNKIISSDQEGEVFVLSSAILHIVGVRSKSVDIVVRAKVATDSIIQIINSTNEKQSKAASKALCDLVEANEQIRNSLLTTGFIQVVLHTFTVNTQIQTKSSSSSLSTCNDNVIPGYVKVGLLNVILKLTEEEGGLESLSILIPILEEMKRNGEEQIKSKAKKILNQLNGEGIQSYSALVKNEKEKDDQIKQLENTNKLQVKQLIHADEEKEQVKAEKEGISTQLQRTTEEKERLRIELQRTTEEKERINTSLRNERQEKNKEQTEKERINATLQRTTEEKERINATLQRTTEEKNREKAEKERVSTELQRITQEKTKEQIEKERVSAELRRKNEEKERISVELRSEKADKERVNSTLRNEREEKDRLKAEIEKLKQENKNLKSLNSQGYPISIINKDPDAYSFVDIDGCQKKITIKKEKNNTISLSQVLSNG
;
A
#
# COMPACT_ATOMS: atom_id res chain seq x y z
N MET A 1 -119.63 -64.51 60.54
CA MET A 1 -118.61 -65.23 59.75
C MET A 1 -117.65 -64.19 59.19
N SER A 2 -116.42 -64.02 59.66
CA SER A 2 -115.70 -64.60 60.79
C SER A 2 -114.57 -63.60 61.05
N ASP A 3 -114.69 -62.79 62.11
CA ASP A 3 -113.58 -61.96 62.60
C ASP A 3 -112.38 -62.83 62.99
N GLU A 4 -112.63 -64.09 63.32
CA GLU A 4 -111.62 -65.14 63.43
C GLU A 4 -110.87 -65.36 62.11
N SER A 5 -111.52 -65.35 60.95
CA SER A 5 -110.85 -65.52 59.64
C SER A 5 -110.07 -64.29 59.20
N ILE A 6 -110.46 -63.08 59.65
CA ILE A 6 -109.72 -61.84 59.38
C ILE A 6 -108.55 -61.69 60.35
N ARG A 7 -108.71 -62.05 61.63
CA ARG A 7 -107.59 -62.10 62.59
C ARG A 7 -106.60 -63.21 62.25
N ILE A 8 -107.06 -64.40 61.91
CA ILE A 8 -106.17 -65.48 61.43
C ILE A 8 -105.44 -65.02 60.17
N ASN A 9 -106.10 -64.35 59.20
CA ASN A 9 -105.39 -63.82 58.04
C ASN A 9 -104.40 -62.70 58.39
N LYS A 10 -104.68 -61.86 59.38
CA LYS A 10 -103.82 -60.74 59.78
C LYS A 10 -102.63 -61.21 60.61
N ASP A 11 -102.83 -62.19 61.48
CA ASP A 11 -101.77 -62.86 62.25
C ASP A 11 -100.93 -63.77 61.34
N VAL A 12 -101.53 -64.40 60.32
CA VAL A 12 -100.81 -65.10 59.24
C VAL A 12 -100.03 -64.11 58.35
N LEU A 13 -100.58 -62.93 58.03
CA LEU A 13 -99.86 -61.87 57.29
C LEU A 13 -98.73 -61.23 58.12
N LEU A 14 -98.91 -61.10 59.44
CA LEU A 14 -97.90 -60.56 60.36
C LEU A 14 -96.78 -61.58 60.59
N ALA A 15 -97.14 -62.85 60.76
CA ALA A 15 -96.19 -63.96 60.82
C ALA A 15 -95.42 -64.09 59.50
N GLN A 16 -96.08 -63.98 58.34
CA GLN A 16 -95.43 -63.94 57.03
C GLN A 16 -94.55 -62.69 56.84
N ASN A 17 -94.88 -61.53 57.42
CA ASN A 17 -94.04 -60.33 57.38
C ASN A 17 -92.80 -60.42 58.29
N LEU A 18 -92.91 -61.07 59.46
CA LEU A 18 -91.76 -61.38 60.32
C LEU A 18 -90.84 -62.42 59.65
N GLN A 19 -91.42 -63.37 58.93
CA GLN A 19 -90.69 -64.35 58.10
C GLN A 19 -89.99 -63.73 56.88
N ASN A 20 -90.28 -62.46 56.53
CA ASN A 20 -89.70 -61.78 55.38
C ASN A 20 -88.84 -60.55 55.75
N ASN A 21 -88.68 -60.23 57.03
CA ASN A 21 -87.82 -59.15 57.48
C ASN A 21 -86.54 -59.72 58.10
N ALA A 22 -85.46 -59.69 57.33
CA ALA A 22 -84.15 -60.21 57.74
C ALA A 22 -83.60 -59.57 59.03
N VAL A 23 -83.85 -58.27 59.26
CA VAL A 23 -83.38 -57.59 60.48
C VAL A 23 -84.07 -58.15 61.73
N ALA A 24 -85.38 -58.38 61.66
CA ALA A 24 -86.13 -58.97 62.77
C ALA A 24 -85.71 -60.42 63.05
N GLN A 25 -85.40 -61.18 62.00
CA GLN A 25 -84.89 -62.55 62.13
C GLN A 25 -83.48 -62.60 62.71
N ILE A 26 -82.60 -61.69 62.30
CA ILE A 26 -81.25 -61.54 62.85
C ILE A 26 -81.32 -61.32 64.37
N THR A 27 -82.20 -60.46 64.85
CA THR A 27 -82.38 -60.23 66.30
C THR A 27 -82.85 -61.48 67.04
N LEU A 28 -83.77 -62.26 66.46
CA LEU A 28 -84.23 -63.52 67.04
C LEU A 28 -83.11 -64.57 67.06
N PHE A 29 -82.39 -64.73 65.95
CA PHE A 29 -81.28 -65.65 65.87
C PHE A 29 -80.12 -65.25 66.79
N ALA A 30 -79.87 -63.95 67.00
CA ALA A 30 -78.86 -63.45 67.95
C ALA A 30 -79.10 -63.94 69.38
N ILE A 31 -80.36 -64.11 69.78
CA ILE A 31 -80.70 -64.68 71.08
C ILE A 31 -80.44 -66.19 71.07
N SER A 32 -80.86 -66.88 70.01
CA SER A 32 -80.71 -68.32 69.86
C SER A 32 -79.26 -68.80 69.80
N ILE A 33 -78.35 -68.05 69.16
CA ILE A 33 -76.91 -68.42 69.11
C ILE A 33 -76.24 -68.38 70.50
N ARG A 34 -76.77 -67.59 71.45
CA ARG A 34 -76.27 -67.50 72.83
C ARG A 34 -76.76 -68.63 73.73
N SER A 35 -77.65 -69.49 73.22
CA SER A 35 -78.09 -70.71 73.92
C SER A 35 -76.91 -71.66 74.15
N GLN A 36 -76.98 -72.52 75.17
CA GLN A 36 -76.01 -73.61 75.36
C GLN A 36 -76.39 -74.89 74.60
N ASP A 37 -77.60 -74.94 74.02
CA ASP A 37 -78.10 -76.10 73.28
C ASP A 37 -77.78 -75.99 71.78
N GLN A 38 -76.95 -76.92 71.29
CA GLN A 38 -76.55 -76.99 69.89
C GLN A 38 -77.74 -77.20 68.94
N ASN A 39 -78.82 -77.85 69.40
CA ASN A 39 -80.04 -78.03 68.60
C ASN A 39 -80.79 -76.72 68.35
N VAL A 40 -80.51 -75.68 69.16
CA VAL A 40 -81.05 -74.32 68.99
C VAL A 40 -80.04 -73.44 68.24
N GLN A 41 -78.74 -73.60 68.53
CA GLN A 41 -77.69 -72.81 67.89
C GLN A 41 -77.54 -73.13 66.40
N ILE A 42 -77.52 -74.41 65.99
CA ILE A 42 -77.26 -74.81 64.60
C ILE A 42 -78.34 -74.25 63.64
N PRO A 43 -79.65 -74.39 63.90
CA PRO A 43 -80.67 -73.78 63.05
C PRO A 43 -80.56 -72.25 62.98
N ALA A 44 -80.23 -71.59 64.11
CA ALA A 44 -80.07 -70.14 64.15
C ALA A 44 -78.85 -69.68 63.32
N LEU A 45 -77.73 -70.39 63.40
CA LEU A 45 -76.55 -70.14 62.59
C LEU A 45 -76.81 -70.39 61.10
N LYS A 46 -77.56 -71.44 60.75
CA LYS A 46 -78.00 -71.68 59.35
C LYS A 46 -78.88 -70.54 58.84
N GLY A 47 -79.80 -70.04 59.67
CA GLY A 47 -80.64 -68.89 59.35
C GLY A 47 -79.82 -67.61 59.12
N ILE A 48 -78.87 -67.31 60.02
CA ILE A 48 -77.94 -66.19 59.85
C ILE A 48 -77.12 -66.35 58.58
N LEU A 49 -76.60 -67.55 58.31
CA LEU A 49 -75.81 -67.83 57.11
C LEU A 49 -76.62 -67.58 55.84
N ASP A 50 -77.87 -68.05 55.78
CA ASP A 50 -78.76 -67.83 54.63
C ASP A 50 -79.01 -66.33 54.38
N ILE A 51 -79.31 -65.57 55.46
CA ILE A 51 -79.52 -64.12 55.38
C ILE A 51 -78.24 -63.42 54.87
N VAL A 52 -77.08 -63.74 55.42
CA VAL A 52 -75.80 -63.11 55.06
C VAL A 52 -75.38 -63.45 53.63
N VAL A 53 -75.75 -64.63 53.12
CA VAL A 53 -75.49 -65.05 51.74
C VAL A 53 -76.40 -64.31 50.75
N ASN A 54 -77.67 -64.11 51.08
CA ASN A 54 -78.65 -63.56 50.15
C ASN A 54 -78.78 -62.03 50.22
N GLU A 55 -78.53 -61.42 51.39
CA GLU A 55 -78.79 -60.00 51.63
C GLU A 55 -77.51 -59.26 52.06
N SER A 56 -76.83 -58.60 51.12
CA SER A 56 -75.56 -57.90 51.41
C SER A 56 -75.66 -56.74 52.39
N GLU A 57 -76.85 -56.15 52.54
CA GLU A 57 -77.11 -55.01 53.43
C GLU A 57 -77.30 -55.45 54.89
N SER A 58 -77.58 -56.74 55.12
CA SER A 58 -77.81 -57.32 56.44
C SER A 58 -76.57 -57.37 57.34
N VAL A 59 -75.37 -57.17 56.77
CA VAL A 59 -74.09 -57.22 57.49
C VAL A 59 -74.05 -56.20 58.62
N GLU A 60 -74.57 -54.98 58.42
CA GLU A 60 -74.60 -53.93 59.45
C GLU A 60 -75.45 -54.35 60.65
N SER A 61 -76.61 -54.98 60.39
CA SER A 61 -77.49 -55.50 61.44
C SER A 61 -76.87 -56.62 62.28
N LEU A 62 -75.89 -57.37 61.76
CA LEU A 62 -75.15 -58.35 62.57
C LEU A 62 -74.27 -57.68 63.63
N PHE A 63 -73.67 -56.53 63.29
CA PHE A 63 -72.87 -55.74 64.23
C PHE A 63 -73.77 -55.16 65.32
N ASP A 64 -74.92 -54.58 64.94
CA ASP A 64 -75.87 -53.98 65.87
C ASP A 64 -76.41 -54.98 66.90
N ASN A 65 -76.60 -56.24 66.49
CA ASN A 65 -77.09 -57.32 67.36
C ASN A 65 -75.96 -58.04 68.13
N ASN A 66 -74.72 -57.55 68.03
CA ASN A 66 -73.51 -58.09 68.67
C ASN A 66 -73.18 -59.55 68.26
N ILE A 67 -73.69 -60.00 67.12
CA ILE A 67 -73.50 -61.38 66.64
C ILE A 67 -72.02 -61.66 66.37
N ILE A 68 -71.26 -60.70 65.84
CA ILE A 68 -69.83 -60.88 65.55
C ILE A 68 -69.03 -61.24 66.81
N VAL A 69 -69.33 -60.61 67.95
CA VAL A 69 -68.69 -60.91 69.23
C VAL A 69 -69.09 -62.30 69.72
N ASP A 70 -70.37 -62.65 69.57
CA ASP A 70 -70.87 -63.97 69.95
C ASP A 70 -70.24 -65.09 69.10
N LEU A 71 -70.13 -64.91 67.79
CA LEU A 71 -69.46 -65.84 66.87
C LEU A 71 -67.97 -65.99 67.21
N ASN A 72 -67.27 -64.89 67.49
CA ASN A 72 -65.87 -64.95 67.93
C ASN A 72 -65.70 -65.71 69.24
N LYS A 73 -66.62 -65.54 70.19
CA LYS A 73 -66.61 -66.28 71.46
C LYS A 73 -66.84 -67.78 71.24
N ILE A 74 -67.74 -68.14 70.32
CA ILE A 74 -67.99 -69.53 69.92
C ILE A 74 -66.74 -70.14 69.29
N ILE A 75 -66.09 -69.44 68.35
CA ILE A 75 -64.85 -69.91 67.70
C ILE A 75 -63.68 -70.01 68.68
N SER A 76 -63.62 -69.13 69.67
CA SER A 76 -62.58 -69.14 70.72
C SER A 76 -62.83 -70.17 71.81
N SER A 77 -63.99 -70.84 71.80
CA SER A 77 -64.28 -71.95 72.69
C SER A 77 -63.90 -73.27 72.03
N ASP A 78 -63.56 -74.31 72.81
CA ASP A 78 -63.18 -75.65 72.30
C ASP A 78 -64.36 -76.42 71.65
N GLN A 79 -65.40 -75.72 71.20
CA GLN A 79 -66.53 -76.32 70.49
C GLN A 79 -66.11 -76.67 69.06
N GLU A 80 -65.82 -77.94 68.82
CA GLU A 80 -65.59 -78.50 67.49
C GLU A 80 -66.92 -79.02 66.88
N GLY A 81 -67.03 -78.99 65.55
CA GLY A 81 -68.20 -79.51 64.82
C GLY A 81 -68.97 -78.45 64.03
N GLU A 82 -70.26 -78.70 63.77
CA GLU A 82 -71.08 -77.90 62.84
C GLU A 82 -71.23 -76.44 63.28
N VAL A 83 -71.30 -76.18 64.60
CA VAL A 83 -71.38 -74.82 65.17
C VAL A 83 -70.14 -73.98 64.84
N PHE A 84 -68.94 -74.57 64.93
CA PHE A 84 -67.69 -73.90 64.56
C PHE A 84 -67.60 -73.62 63.06
N VAL A 85 -67.99 -74.60 62.24
CA VAL A 85 -67.98 -74.46 60.78
C VAL A 85 -68.93 -73.36 60.34
N LEU A 86 -70.16 -73.34 60.85
CA LEU A 86 -71.14 -72.30 60.52
C LEU A 86 -70.69 -70.93 61.03
N SER A 87 -70.15 -70.85 62.24
CA SER A 87 -69.68 -69.57 62.82
C SER A 87 -68.52 -68.97 62.03
N SER A 88 -67.52 -69.78 61.68
CA SER A 88 -66.38 -69.35 60.86
C SER A 88 -66.79 -69.01 59.42
N ALA A 89 -67.72 -69.76 58.83
CA ALA A 89 -68.28 -69.47 57.51
C ALA A 89 -69.03 -68.13 57.49
N ILE A 90 -69.86 -67.85 58.50
CA ILE A 90 -70.56 -66.56 58.62
C ILE A 90 -69.56 -65.42 58.71
N LEU A 91 -68.56 -65.50 59.61
CA LEU A 91 -67.54 -64.46 59.74
C LEU A 91 -66.74 -64.25 58.46
N HIS A 92 -66.41 -65.32 57.74
CA HIS A 92 -65.71 -65.24 56.46
C HIS A 92 -66.56 -64.48 55.41
N ILE A 93 -67.83 -64.85 55.25
CA ILE A 93 -68.72 -64.20 54.28
C ILE A 93 -68.97 -62.73 54.67
N VAL A 94 -69.15 -62.45 55.96
CA VAL A 94 -69.22 -61.08 56.48
C VAL A 94 -67.98 -60.31 56.06
N GLY A 95 -66.78 -60.82 56.34
CA GLY A 95 -65.51 -60.18 55.96
C GLY A 95 -65.38 -59.89 54.46
N VAL A 96 -65.85 -60.80 53.60
CA VAL A 96 -65.90 -60.60 52.14
C VAL A 96 -66.92 -59.51 51.74
N ARG A 97 -68.07 -59.44 52.43
CA ARG A 97 -69.16 -58.50 52.14
C ARG A 97 -69.03 -57.12 52.78
N SER A 98 -68.17 -56.94 53.80
CA SER A 98 -68.03 -55.71 54.60
C SER A 98 -67.53 -54.46 53.84
N LYS A 99 -67.69 -54.38 52.51
CA LYS A 99 -67.30 -53.24 51.65
C LYS A 99 -65.95 -52.63 52.05
N SER A 100 -64.93 -53.49 52.28
CA SER A 100 -63.59 -53.04 52.65
C SER A 100 -63.08 -51.95 51.70
N VAL A 101 -62.51 -50.89 52.27
CA VAL A 101 -61.92 -49.75 51.52
C VAL A 101 -60.71 -50.22 50.70
N ASP A 102 -59.98 -51.22 51.21
CA ASP A 102 -58.86 -51.84 50.52
C ASP A 102 -59.29 -53.14 49.81
N ILE A 103 -59.12 -53.17 48.50
CA ILE A 103 -59.44 -54.32 47.64
C ILE A 103 -58.43 -55.47 47.80
N VAL A 104 -57.20 -55.16 48.21
CA VAL A 104 -56.11 -56.12 48.47
C VAL A 104 -56.41 -56.93 49.73
N VAL A 105 -56.93 -56.28 50.78
CA VAL A 105 -57.37 -56.96 52.01
C VAL A 105 -58.56 -57.88 51.75
N ARG A 106 -59.47 -57.49 50.86
CA ARG A 106 -60.61 -58.33 50.46
C ARG A 106 -60.17 -59.57 49.69
N ALA A 107 -59.24 -59.39 48.75
CA ALA A 107 -58.68 -60.46 47.95
C ALA A 107 -57.95 -61.50 48.82
N LYS A 108 -57.34 -61.07 49.93
CA LYS A 108 -56.75 -61.97 50.93
C LYS A 108 -57.81 -62.89 51.53
N VAL A 109 -58.91 -62.32 52.04
CA VAL A 109 -59.99 -63.10 52.65
C VAL A 109 -60.56 -64.08 51.63
N ALA A 110 -60.75 -63.66 50.38
CA ALA A 110 -61.26 -64.51 49.30
C ALA A 110 -60.34 -65.69 48.92
N THR A 111 -59.03 -65.59 49.17
CA THR A 111 -58.05 -66.63 48.83
C THR A 111 -57.60 -67.47 50.02
N ASP A 112 -57.80 -67.01 51.26
CA ASP A 112 -57.41 -67.70 52.49
C ASP A 112 -57.95 -69.14 52.54
N SER A 113 -59.22 -69.36 52.16
CA SER A 113 -59.81 -70.70 52.11
C SER A 113 -59.13 -71.62 51.09
N ILE A 114 -58.73 -71.09 49.93
CA ILE A 114 -58.00 -71.85 48.91
C ILE A 114 -56.60 -72.20 49.42
N ILE A 115 -55.91 -71.24 50.04
CA ILE A 115 -54.58 -71.44 50.65
C ILE A 115 -54.65 -72.51 51.75
N GLN A 116 -55.72 -72.54 52.55
CA GLN A 116 -55.94 -73.57 53.55
C GLN A 116 -56.13 -74.96 52.90
N ILE A 117 -56.92 -75.05 51.81
CA ILE A 117 -57.12 -76.31 51.08
C ILE A 117 -55.82 -76.78 50.41
N ILE A 118 -54.92 -75.89 49.99
CA ILE A 118 -53.58 -76.27 49.50
C ILE A 118 -52.81 -77.06 50.57
N ASN A 119 -52.97 -76.70 51.84
CA ASN A 119 -52.35 -77.40 52.97
C ASN A 119 -53.14 -78.64 53.44
N SER A 120 -54.16 -79.09 52.70
CA SER A 120 -54.94 -80.30 53.00
C SER A 120 -54.09 -81.57 52.93
N THR A 121 -54.39 -82.54 53.81
CA THR A 121 -53.84 -83.91 53.78
C THR A 121 -54.37 -84.74 52.59
N ASN A 122 -55.33 -84.21 51.83
CA ASN A 122 -55.80 -84.82 50.59
C ASN A 122 -55.06 -84.25 49.38
N GLU A 123 -54.25 -85.10 48.73
CA GLU A 123 -53.44 -84.74 47.56
C GLU A 123 -54.27 -84.16 46.41
N LYS A 124 -55.45 -84.73 46.11
CA LYS A 124 -56.30 -84.24 45.00
C LYS A 124 -56.83 -82.85 45.31
N GLN A 125 -57.24 -82.60 46.54
CA GLN A 125 -57.71 -81.27 46.98
C GLN A 125 -56.59 -80.25 46.94
N SER A 126 -55.40 -80.59 47.47
CA SER A 126 -54.24 -79.71 47.46
C SER A 126 -53.80 -79.34 46.04
N LYS A 127 -53.77 -80.31 45.12
CA LYS A 127 -53.45 -80.09 43.70
C LYS A 127 -54.52 -79.25 43.00
N ALA A 128 -55.80 -79.52 43.24
CA ALA A 128 -56.89 -78.74 42.64
C ALA A 128 -56.89 -77.30 43.16
N ALA A 129 -56.67 -77.09 44.46
CA ALA A 129 -56.63 -75.76 45.08
C ALA A 129 -55.42 -74.94 44.63
N SER A 130 -54.24 -75.55 44.53
CA SER A 130 -53.05 -74.85 44.03
C SER A 130 -53.21 -74.46 42.57
N LYS A 131 -53.82 -75.31 41.74
CA LYS A 131 -54.18 -74.96 40.36
C LYS A 131 -55.19 -73.82 40.31
N ALA A 132 -56.28 -73.91 41.07
CA ALA A 132 -57.30 -72.86 41.11
C ALA A 132 -56.71 -71.51 41.57
N LEU A 133 -55.79 -71.52 42.54
CA LEU A 133 -55.11 -70.31 42.97
C LEU A 133 -54.19 -69.74 41.88
N CYS A 134 -53.47 -70.58 41.13
CA CYS A 134 -52.72 -70.13 39.96
C CYS A 134 -53.62 -69.48 38.90
N ASP A 135 -54.75 -70.11 38.57
CA ASP A 135 -55.70 -69.58 37.60
C ASP A 135 -56.29 -68.22 38.06
N LEU A 136 -56.52 -68.06 39.37
CA LEU A 136 -56.97 -66.79 39.96
C LEU A 136 -55.89 -65.70 39.94
N VAL A 137 -54.63 -66.06 40.20
CA VAL A 137 -53.49 -65.13 40.10
C VAL A 137 -53.33 -64.62 38.67
N GLU A 138 -53.53 -65.48 37.68
CA GLU A 138 -53.47 -65.11 36.27
C GLU A 138 -54.66 -64.21 35.87
N ALA A 139 -55.85 -64.51 36.36
CA ALA A 139 -57.06 -63.77 35.99
C ALA A 139 -57.23 -62.43 36.73
N ASN A 140 -56.61 -62.23 37.89
CA ASN A 140 -56.89 -61.08 38.74
C ASN A 140 -55.62 -60.51 39.42
N GLU A 141 -55.19 -59.35 38.95
CA GLU A 141 -54.05 -58.59 39.49
C GLU A 141 -54.22 -58.23 40.98
N GLN A 142 -55.44 -57.96 41.45
CA GLN A 142 -55.68 -57.62 42.85
C GLN A 142 -55.44 -58.83 43.76
N ILE A 143 -55.78 -60.04 43.28
CA ILE A 143 -55.44 -61.29 43.96
C ILE A 143 -53.93 -61.50 43.98
N ARG A 144 -53.25 -61.29 42.85
CA ARG A 144 -51.78 -61.36 42.77
C ARG A 144 -51.11 -60.42 43.78
N ASN A 145 -51.48 -59.14 43.77
CA ASN A 145 -50.92 -58.13 44.66
C ASN A 145 -51.21 -58.47 46.13
N SER A 146 -52.40 -59.01 46.41
CA SER A 146 -52.76 -59.52 47.74
C SER A 146 -51.85 -60.66 48.17
N LEU A 147 -51.60 -61.67 47.35
CA LEU A 147 -50.69 -62.76 47.73
C LEU A 147 -49.24 -62.28 47.95
N LEU A 148 -48.77 -61.28 47.22
CA LEU A 148 -47.42 -60.72 47.38
C LEU A 148 -47.27 -59.83 48.62
N THR A 149 -48.34 -59.17 49.07
CA THR A 149 -48.28 -58.17 50.14
C THR A 149 -48.95 -58.61 51.44
N THR A 150 -49.85 -59.60 51.39
CA THR A 150 -50.73 -59.95 52.52
C THR A 150 -50.54 -61.40 52.97
N GLY A 151 -49.51 -61.64 53.79
CA GLY A 151 -49.39 -62.84 54.63
C GLY A 151 -49.11 -64.18 53.93
N PHE A 152 -49.47 -64.35 52.65
CA PHE A 152 -49.30 -65.62 51.93
C PHE A 152 -47.84 -66.04 51.85
N ILE A 153 -46.92 -65.11 51.58
CA ILE A 153 -45.47 -65.40 51.56
C ILE A 153 -44.98 -65.93 52.90
N GLN A 154 -45.49 -65.38 54.01
CA GLN A 154 -45.18 -65.85 55.36
C GLN A 154 -45.80 -67.24 55.62
N VAL A 155 -47.01 -67.51 55.14
CA VAL A 155 -47.62 -68.85 55.20
C VAL A 155 -46.75 -69.85 54.45
N VAL A 156 -46.31 -69.52 53.23
CA VAL A 156 -45.42 -70.40 52.46
C VAL A 156 -44.09 -70.61 53.17
N LEU A 157 -43.48 -69.54 53.69
CA LEU A 157 -42.23 -69.63 54.45
C LEU A 157 -42.40 -70.55 55.67
N HIS A 158 -43.48 -70.38 56.43
CA HIS A 158 -43.80 -71.24 57.57
C HIS A 158 -43.95 -72.69 57.13
N THR A 159 -44.76 -72.97 56.12
CA THR A 159 -44.96 -74.32 55.56
C THR A 159 -43.63 -74.95 55.10
N PHE A 160 -42.70 -74.18 54.54
CA PHE A 160 -41.40 -74.73 54.12
C PHE A 160 -40.44 -74.93 55.31
N THR A 161 -40.51 -74.06 56.32
CA THR A 161 -39.61 -74.07 57.49
C THR A 161 -39.98 -75.13 58.53
N VAL A 162 -41.28 -75.45 58.69
CA VAL A 162 -41.74 -76.48 59.64
C VAL A 162 -41.04 -77.83 59.39
N ASN A 163 -40.70 -78.16 58.14
CA ASN A 163 -39.92 -79.37 57.84
C ASN A 163 -38.41 -79.23 58.13
N THR A 164 -37.83 -78.02 58.10
CA THR A 164 -36.39 -77.80 58.35
C THR A 164 -36.05 -77.94 59.84
N GLN A 165 -36.96 -77.60 60.75
CA GLN A 165 -36.72 -77.79 62.19
C GLN A 165 -36.90 -79.25 62.68
N ILE A 166 -37.70 -80.07 61.99
CA ILE A 166 -37.89 -81.48 62.40
C ILE A 166 -36.70 -82.36 61.99
N GLN A 167 -35.92 -81.99 60.97
CA GLN A 167 -34.73 -82.77 60.57
C GLN A 167 -33.47 -82.48 61.38
N THR A 168 -33.47 -81.52 62.31
CA THR A 168 -32.27 -81.20 63.13
C THR A 168 -32.33 -81.74 64.56
N LYS A 169 -33.42 -82.40 64.96
CA LYS A 169 -33.49 -83.15 66.23
C LYS A 169 -34.33 -84.41 66.08
N SER A 170 -33.76 -85.46 65.49
CA SER A 170 -34.14 -86.84 65.82
C SER A 170 -33.12 -87.83 65.26
N SER A 171 -32.24 -88.29 66.14
CA SER A 171 -31.65 -89.61 66.04
C SER A 171 -31.57 -90.18 67.45
N SER A 172 -32.71 -90.64 67.98
CA SER A 172 -32.81 -91.90 68.74
C SER A 172 -34.20 -92.13 69.39
N SER A 173 -34.73 -93.33 69.13
CA SER A 173 -35.64 -94.19 69.91
C SER A 173 -37.14 -93.84 70.10
N SER A 174 -37.95 -94.53 69.28
CA SER A 174 -39.09 -95.40 69.63
C SER A 174 -40.09 -94.98 70.73
N LEU A 175 -41.29 -94.51 70.36
CA LEU A 175 -42.57 -95.26 70.37
C LEU A 175 -43.73 -94.28 70.14
N SER A 176 -44.62 -94.66 69.22
CA SER A 176 -46.04 -94.28 69.12
C SER A 176 -46.48 -92.85 69.48
N THR A 177 -46.68 -92.02 68.45
CA THR A 177 -47.96 -91.38 68.09
C THR A 177 -47.81 -90.67 66.73
N CYS A 178 -48.76 -90.92 65.84
CA CYS A 178 -49.14 -90.15 64.63
C CYS A 178 -48.03 -89.35 63.90
N ASN A 179 -47.57 -89.83 62.73
CA ASN A 179 -46.74 -89.06 61.79
C ASN A 179 -47.57 -87.99 61.05
N ASP A 180 -48.16 -87.03 61.77
CA ASP A 180 -49.01 -86.00 61.16
C ASP A 180 -48.26 -84.69 60.82
N ASN A 181 -47.00 -84.53 61.24
CA ASN A 181 -46.26 -83.27 61.10
C ASN A 181 -45.28 -83.22 59.92
N VAL A 182 -45.30 -84.19 58.99
CA VAL A 182 -44.53 -84.12 57.75
C VAL A 182 -45.41 -83.52 56.67
N ILE A 183 -45.14 -82.26 56.30
CA ILE A 183 -45.88 -81.61 55.22
C ILE A 183 -45.61 -82.38 53.92
N PRO A 184 -46.65 -82.93 53.27
CA PRO A 184 -46.48 -83.77 52.09
C PRO A 184 -45.80 -83.01 50.94
N GLY A 185 -44.98 -83.72 50.15
CA GLY A 185 -44.26 -83.13 49.03
C GLY A 185 -45.19 -82.44 48.02
N TYR A 186 -46.40 -82.97 47.82
CA TYR A 186 -47.39 -82.37 46.93
C TYR A 186 -47.88 -80.98 47.39
N VAL A 187 -47.94 -80.71 48.70
CA VAL A 187 -48.29 -79.38 49.24
C VAL A 187 -47.18 -78.39 48.89
N LYS A 188 -45.91 -78.80 49.08
CA LYS A 188 -44.76 -77.96 48.74
C LYS A 188 -44.70 -77.65 47.25
N VAL A 189 -44.94 -78.65 46.41
CA VAL A 189 -45.03 -78.48 44.96
C VAL A 189 -46.18 -77.54 44.58
N GLY A 190 -47.33 -77.67 45.24
CA GLY A 190 -48.49 -76.80 45.05
C GLY A 190 -48.19 -75.33 45.36
N LEU A 191 -47.60 -75.05 46.52
CA LEU A 191 -47.21 -73.68 46.90
C LEU A 191 -46.11 -73.11 46.00
N LEU A 192 -45.12 -73.93 45.60
CA LEU A 192 -44.11 -73.52 44.64
C LEU A 192 -44.68 -73.23 43.26
N ASN A 193 -45.75 -73.91 42.83
CA ASN A 193 -46.44 -73.57 41.58
C ASN A 193 -47.07 -72.18 41.66
N VAL A 194 -47.72 -71.86 42.78
CA VAL A 194 -48.32 -70.55 42.98
C VAL A 194 -47.25 -69.47 43.01
N ILE A 195 -46.14 -69.67 43.73
CA ILE A 195 -45.01 -68.72 43.73
C ILE A 195 -44.43 -68.55 42.32
N LEU A 196 -44.21 -69.65 41.60
CA LEU A 196 -43.71 -69.58 40.23
C LEU A 196 -44.65 -68.80 39.32
N LYS A 197 -45.96 -68.91 39.52
CA LYS A 197 -46.94 -68.13 38.77
C LYS A 197 -46.89 -66.64 39.15
N LEU A 198 -46.68 -66.33 40.43
CA LEU A 198 -46.49 -64.95 40.89
C LEU A 198 -45.24 -64.30 40.29
N THR A 199 -44.19 -65.07 39.96
CA THR A 199 -42.95 -64.57 39.35
C THR A 199 -42.98 -64.49 37.82
N GLU A 200 -44.07 -64.88 37.16
CA GLU A 200 -44.22 -64.73 35.70
C GLU A 200 -44.62 -63.30 35.29
N GLU A 201 -45.19 -62.53 36.21
CA GLU A 201 -45.74 -61.20 35.96
C GLU A 201 -44.85 -60.10 36.56
N GLU A 202 -44.84 -58.92 35.95
CA GLU A 202 -43.99 -57.79 36.37
C GLU A 202 -44.56 -57.07 37.60
N GLY A 203 -43.78 -57.00 38.69
CA GLY A 203 -44.01 -56.11 39.83
C GLY A 203 -44.28 -56.78 41.19
N GLY A 204 -43.81 -56.14 42.27
CA GLY A 204 -44.06 -56.55 43.66
C GLY A 204 -43.30 -57.80 44.12
N LEU A 205 -42.29 -58.21 43.36
CA LEU A 205 -41.53 -59.45 43.60
C LEU A 205 -40.53 -59.32 44.76
N GLU A 206 -40.28 -58.12 45.27
CA GLU A 206 -39.37 -57.86 46.40
C GLU A 206 -39.78 -58.64 47.64
N SER A 207 -41.10 -58.82 47.85
CA SER A 207 -41.63 -59.64 48.95
C SER A 207 -41.17 -61.10 48.90
N LEU A 208 -40.85 -61.64 47.72
CA LEU A 208 -40.37 -63.00 47.55
C LEU A 208 -38.90 -63.18 47.95
N SER A 209 -38.16 -62.09 48.17
CA SER A 209 -36.76 -62.13 48.60
C SER A 209 -36.56 -62.92 49.91
N ILE A 210 -37.55 -62.87 50.81
CA ILE A 210 -37.52 -63.62 52.08
C ILE A 210 -37.53 -65.14 51.87
N LEU A 211 -38.03 -65.60 50.72
CA LEU A 211 -38.04 -67.01 50.36
C LEU A 211 -36.71 -67.48 49.74
N ILE A 212 -35.81 -66.57 49.32
CA ILE A 212 -34.55 -66.93 48.65
C ILE A 212 -33.70 -67.92 49.48
N PRO A 213 -33.49 -67.74 50.80
CA PRO A 213 -32.71 -68.68 51.59
C PRO A 213 -33.30 -70.10 51.59
N ILE A 214 -34.62 -70.23 51.76
CA ILE A 214 -35.31 -71.52 51.79
C ILE A 214 -35.42 -72.14 50.40
N LEU A 215 -35.56 -71.33 49.34
CA LEU A 215 -35.53 -71.79 47.95
C LEU A 215 -34.15 -72.33 47.55
N GLU A 216 -33.06 -71.70 47.99
CA GLU A 216 -31.69 -72.20 47.79
C GLU A 216 -31.42 -73.49 48.58
N GLU A 217 -32.04 -73.65 49.76
CA GLU A 217 -32.05 -74.92 50.47
C GLU A 217 -32.82 -76.00 49.70
N MET A 218 -34.03 -75.70 49.22
CA MET A 218 -34.86 -76.61 48.43
C MET A 218 -34.22 -77.00 47.10
N LYS A 219 -33.49 -76.09 46.46
CA LYS A 219 -32.69 -76.36 45.25
C LYS A 219 -31.58 -77.38 45.49
N ARG A 220 -30.99 -77.41 46.70
CA ARG A 220 -29.95 -78.39 47.09
C ARG A 220 -30.57 -79.71 47.56
N ASN A 221 -31.58 -79.64 48.42
CA ASN A 221 -32.03 -80.76 49.24
C ASN A 221 -33.42 -81.30 48.87
N GLY A 222 -34.17 -80.63 47.99
CA GLY A 222 -35.54 -81.04 47.63
C GLY A 222 -35.61 -82.30 46.77
N GLU A 223 -36.83 -82.80 46.59
CA GLU A 223 -37.17 -83.80 45.57
C GLU A 223 -37.03 -83.20 44.17
N GLU A 224 -36.93 -84.01 43.12
CA GLU A 224 -36.64 -83.55 41.75
C GLU A 224 -37.62 -82.47 41.25
N GLN A 225 -38.92 -82.64 41.52
CA GLN A 225 -39.94 -81.65 41.17
C GLN A 225 -39.80 -80.34 41.96
N ILE A 226 -39.51 -80.42 43.26
CA ILE A 226 -39.28 -79.26 44.14
C ILE A 226 -38.02 -78.51 43.72
N LYS A 227 -36.92 -79.23 43.45
CA LYS A 227 -35.65 -78.66 42.97
C LYS A 227 -35.81 -77.90 41.66
N SER A 228 -36.50 -78.50 40.69
CA SER A 228 -36.70 -77.88 39.38
C SER A 228 -37.49 -76.58 39.48
N LYS A 229 -38.52 -76.53 40.35
CA LYS A 229 -39.34 -75.34 40.58
C LYS A 229 -38.60 -74.27 41.36
N ALA A 230 -37.92 -74.65 42.46
CA ALA A 230 -37.08 -73.73 43.21
C ALA A 230 -35.99 -73.09 42.34
N LYS A 231 -35.36 -73.86 41.44
CA LYS A 231 -34.38 -73.34 40.48
C LYS A 231 -35.00 -72.34 39.49
N LYS A 232 -36.19 -72.63 38.96
CA LYS A 232 -36.89 -71.70 38.05
C LYS A 232 -37.24 -70.38 38.73
N ILE A 233 -37.80 -70.44 39.95
CA ILE A 233 -38.17 -69.26 40.74
C ILE A 233 -36.91 -68.42 41.05
N LEU A 234 -35.83 -69.06 41.53
CA LEU A 234 -34.58 -68.35 41.81
C LEU A 234 -33.97 -67.68 40.58
N ASN A 235 -34.07 -68.31 39.41
CA ASN A 235 -33.60 -67.73 38.17
C ASN A 235 -34.42 -66.50 37.76
N GLN A 236 -35.75 -66.54 37.92
CA GLN A 236 -36.63 -65.41 37.65
C GLN A 236 -36.35 -64.25 38.62
N LEU A 237 -36.29 -64.51 39.91
CA LEU A 237 -35.97 -63.49 40.92
C LEU A 237 -34.59 -62.86 40.69
N ASN A 238 -33.60 -63.65 40.28
CA ASN A 238 -32.27 -63.14 39.94
C ASN A 238 -32.26 -62.30 38.65
N GLY A 239 -33.10 -62.64 37.66
CA GLY A 239 -33.30 -61.83 36.45
C GLY A 239 -33.85 -60.44 36.77
N GLU A 240 -34.73 -60.36 37.76
CA GLU A 240 -35.32 -59.11 38.29
C GLU A 240 -34.41 -58.40 39.31
N GLY A 241 -33.15 -58.84 39.48
CA GLY A 241 -32.17 -58.20 40.36
C GLY A 241 -32.32 -58.49 41.85
N ILE A 242 -33.22 -59.41 42.25
CA ILE A 242 -33.46 -59.78 43.64
C ILE A 242 -32.52 -60.93 44.04
N GLN A 243 -31.34 -60.58 44.58
CA GLN A 243 -30.26 -61.53 44.90
C GLN A 243 -30.10 -61.84 46.40
N SER A 244 -29.58 -63.04 46.71
CA SER A 244 -29.22 -63.47 48.07
C SER A 244 -28.02 -62.71 48.64
N TYR A 245 -28.09 -62.33 49.92
CA TYR A 245 -27.03 -61.67 50.69
C TYR A 245 -25.68 -62.42 50.66
N SER A 246 -25.65 -63.73 50.39
CA SER A 246 -24.39 -64.51 50.31
C SER A 246 -23.57 -64.28 49.03
N ALA A 247 -24.16 -63.71 47.96
CA ALA A 247 -23.44 -63.36 46.72
C ALA A 247 -22.64 -62.05 46.84
N LEU A 248 -22.91 -61.23 47.87
CA LEU A 248 -22.18 -59.98 48.14
C LEU A 248 -20.75 -60.24 48.65
N VAL A 249 -20.56 -61.29 49.45
CA VAL A 249 -19.28 -61.55 50.15
C VAL A 249 -18.23 -62.21 49.26
N LYS A 250 -18.62 -62.89 48.17
CA LYS A 250 -17.65 -63.39 47.18
C LYS A 250 -17.16 -62.30 46.21
N ASN A 251 -17.94 -61.22 46.04
CA ASN A 251 -17.59 -60.09 45.17
C ASN A 251 -16.62 -59.08 45.81
N GLU A 252 -16.49 -59.02 47.14
CA GLU A 252 -15.61 -58.05 47.79
C GLU A 252 -14.12 -58.27 47.48
N LYS A 253 -13.67 -59.53 47.39
CA LYS A 253 -12.25 -59.82 47.18
C LYS A 253 -11.79 -59.59 45.74
N GLU A 254 -12.65 -59.85 44.75
CA GLU A 254 -12.38 -59.49 43.34
C GLU A 254 -12.56 -57.99 43.08
N LYS A 255 -13.48 -57.32 43.80
CA LYS A 255 -13.64 -55.86 43.75
C LYS A 255 -12.46 -55.13 44.38
N ASP A 256 -11.86 -55.62 45.46
CA ASP A 256 -10.67 -54.98 46.07
C ASP A 256 -9.45 -55.00 45.15
N ASP A 257 -9.21 -56.10 44.42
CA ASP A 257 -8.13 -56.18 43.43
C ASP A 257 -8.42 -55.33 42.17
N GLN A 258 -9.69 -55.27 41.74
CA GLN A 258 -10.13 -54.34 40.68
C GLN A 258 -10.04 -52.87 41.11
N ILE A 259 -10.36 -52.54 42.37
CA ILE A 259 -10.23 -51.21 42.93
C ILE A 259 -8.74 -50.83 42.96
N LYS A 260 -7.84 -51.72 43.38
CA LYS A 260 -6.40 -51.47 43.34
C LYS A 260 -5.85 -51.27 41.92
N GLN A 261 -6.35 -52.03 40.94
CA GLN A 261 -5.99 -51.83 39.52
C GLN A 261 -6.56 -50.52 38.97
N LEU A 262 -7.81 -50.19 39.28
CA LEU A 262 -8.45 -48.95 38.87
C LEU A 262 -7.82 -47.73 39.53
N GLU A 263 -7.43 -47.81 40.80
CA GLU A 263 -6.69 -46.77 41.51
C GLU A 263 -5.32 -46.53 40.88
N ASN A 264 -4.59 -47.60 40.56
CA ASN A 264 -3.31 -47.47 39.86
C ASN A 264 -3.48 -46.91 38.45
N THR A 265 -4.52 -47.32 37.73
CA THR A 265 -4.84 -46.82 36.38
C THR A 265 -5.26 -45.35 36.43
N ASN A 266 -6.13 -44.96 37.37
CA ASN A 266 -6.52 -43.58 37.60
C ASN A 266 -5.34 -42.73 38.05
N LYS A 267 -4.43 -43.26 38.89
CA LYS A 267 -3.22 -42.54 39.31
C LYS A 267 -2.27 -42.33 38.13
N LEU A 268 -2.18 -43.28 37.20
CA LEU A 268 -1.41 -43.14 35.97
C LEU A 268 -2.08 -42.15 35.00
N GLN A 269 -3.40 -42.21 34.85
CA GLN A 269 -4.17 -41.27 34.03
C GLN A 269 -4.12 -39.84 34.60
N VAL A 270 -4.19 -39.67 35.92
CA VAL A 270 -4.03 -38.36 36.57
C VAL A 270 -2.62 -37.82 36.33
N LYS A 271 -1.58 -38.65 36.41
CA LYS A 271 -0.22 -38.23 36.06
C LYS A 271 -0.10 -37.82 34.58
N GLN A 272 -0.74 -38.57 33.68
CA GLN A 272 -0.80 -38.22 32.25
C GLN A 272 -1.58 -36.93 32.00
N LEU A 273 -2.67 -36.69 32.74
CA LEU A 273 -3.45 -35.46 32.66
C LEU A 273 -2.65 -34.27 33.18
N ILE A 274 -1.92 -34.41 34.29
CA ILE A 274 -1.01 -33.36 34.79
C ILE A 274 0.06 -33.05 33.74
N HIS A 275 0.70 -34.08 33.18
CA HIS A 275 1.71 -33.89 32.13
C HIS A 275 1.13 -33.23 30.88
N ALA A 276 -0.08 -33.61 30.48
CA ALA A 276 -0.77 -33.01 29.34
C ALA A 276 -1.19 -31.56 29.61
N ASP A 277 -1.58 -31.20 30.84
CA ASP A 277 -1.89 -29.82 31.22
C ASP A 277 -0.62 -28.96 31.29
N GLU A 278 0.49 -29.52 31.81
CA GLU A 278 1.81 -28.87 31.79
C GLU A 278 2.30 -28.63 30.36
N GLU A 279 2.14 -29.62 29.47
CA GLU A 279 2.46 -29.50 28.05
C GLU A 279 1.56 -28.46 27.36
N LYS A 280 0.27 -28.41 27.71
CA LYS A 280 -0.68 -27.43 27.18
C LYS A 280 -0.38 -26.02 27.65
N GLU A 281 0.05 -25.82 28.89
CA GLU A 281 0.53 -24.52 29.38
C GLU A 281 1.87 -24.13 28.74
N GLN A 282 2.79 -25.07 28.54
CA GLN A 282 4.01 -24.80 27.77
C GLN A 282 3.70 -24.35 26.33
N VAL A 283 2.81 -25.06 25.64
CA VAL A 283 2.38 -24.71 24.28
C VAL A 283 1.67 -23.35 24.26
N LYS A 284 0.89 -23.03 25.28
CA LYS A 284 0.24 -21.72 25.40
C LYS A 284 1.25 -20.60 25.61
N ALA A 285 2.22 -20.80 26.51
CA ALA A 285 3.30 -19.85 26.74
C ALA A 285 4.16 -19.66 25.47
N GLU A 286 4.46 -20.75 24.75
CA GLU A 286 5.22 -20.71 23.50
C GLU A 286 4.42 -19.98 22.40
N LYS A 287 3.10 -20.22 22.30
CA LYS A 287 2.21 -19.53 21.39
C LYS A 287 2.10 -18.03 21.69
N GLU A 288 2.05 -17.64 22.97
CA GLU A 288 2.10 -16.24 23.40
C GLU A 288 3.46 -15.60 23.06
N GLY A 289 4.56 -16.34 23.27
CA GLY A 289 5.91 -15.92 22.87
C GLY A 289 6.01 -15.68 21.36
N ILE A 290 5.56 -16.64 20.54
CA ILE A 290 5.52 -16.54 19.08
C ILE A 290 4.63 -15.36 18.65
N SER A 291 3.47 -15.17 19.28
CA SER A 291 2.57 -14.05 18.97
C SER A 291 3.25 -12.70 19.24
N THR A 292 3.93 -12.57 20.38
CA THR A 292 4.70 -11.37 20.74
C THR A 292 5.83 -11.12 19.75
N GLN A 293 6.52 -12.18 19.34
CA GLN A 293 7.62 -12.10 18.38
C GLN A 293 7.13 -11.71 16.99
N LEU A 294 6.00 -12.27 16.56
CA LEU A 294 5.33 -11.92 15.31
C LEU A 294 4.94 -10.44 15.32
N GLN A 295 4.38 -9.94 16.43
CA GLN A 295 4.05 -8.53 16.58
C GLN A 295 5.30 -7.64 16.44
N ARG A 296 6.40 -7.97 17.13
CA ARG A 296 7.68 -7.24 16.99
C ARG A 296 8.20 -7.24 15.56
N THR A 297 8.17 -8.39 14.88
CA THR A 297 8.59 -8.48 13.47
C THR A 297 7.68 -7.68 12.54
N THR A 298 6.37 -7.61 12.81
CA THR A 298 5.46 -6.76 12.03
C THR A 298 5.75 -5.27 12.23
N GLU A 299 5.99 -4.84 13.47
CA GLU A 299 6.36 -3.46 13.79
C GLU A 299 7.71 -3.08 13.17
N GLU A 300 8.69 -3.98 13.20
CA GLU A 300 10.00 -3.78 12.56
C GLU A 300 9.89 -3.68 11.04
N LYS A 301 9.10 -4.56 10.41
CA LYS A 301 8.81 -4.47 8.96
C LYS A 301 8.18 -3.12 8.59
N GLU A 302 7.27 -2.62 9.41
CA GLU A 302 6.61 -1.34 9.14
C GLU A 302 7.58 -0.17 9.30
N ARG A 303 8.44 -0.19 10.34
CA ARG A 303 9.54 0.78 10.47
C ARG A 303 10.48 0.77 9.26
N LEU A 304 10.86 -0.42 8.78
CA LEU A 304 11.72 -0.56 7.61
C LEU A 304 11.04 -0.04 6.33
N ARG A 305 9.72 -0.22 6.16
CA ARG A 305 8.97 0.36 5.04
C ARG A 305 8.97 1.88 5.08
N ILE A 306 8.73 2.47 6.25
CA ILE A 306 8.76 3.92 6.42
C ILE A 306 10.16 4.46 6.11
N GLU A 307 11.22 3.79 6.58
CA GLU A 307 12.60 4.20 6.29
C GLU A 307 12.96 4.04 4.80
N LEU A 308 12.47 2.98 4.16
CA LEU A 308 12.62 2.81 2.71
C LEU A 308 11.89 3.91 1.92
N GLN A 309 10.70 4.30 2.35
CA GLN A 309 9.99 5.43 1.75
C GLN A 309 10.76 6.74 1.95
N ARG A 310 11.25 7.01 3.16
CA ARG A 310 12.03 8.21 3.46
C ARG A 310 13.31 8.29 2.61
N THR A 311 14.03 7.19 2.48
CA THR A 311 15.25 7.12 1.67
C THR A 311 14.97 7.24 0.17
N THR A 312 13.85 6.72 -0.32
CA THR A 312 13.44 6.90 -1.72
C THR A 312 13.05 8.34 -2.02
N GLU A 313 12.27 8.98 -1.15
CA GLU A 313 11.93 10.41 -1.27
C GLU A 313 13.18 11.30 -1.20
N GLU A 314 14.11 11.01 -0.28
CA GLU A 314 15.39 11.73 -0.18
C GLU A 314 16.23 11.56 -1.46
N LYS A 315 16.29 10.36 -2.02
CA LYS A 315 16.97 10.10 -3.29
C LYS A 315 16.34 10.88 -4.45
N GLU A 316 15.01 11.00 -4.51
CA GLU A 316 14.33 11.83 -5.50
C GLU A 316 14.64 13.33 -5.34
N ARG A 317 14.68 13.83 -4.11
CA ARG A 317 15.10 15.21 -3.82
C ARG A 317 16.54 15.46 -4.23
N ILE A 318 17.46 14.53 -3.96
CA ILE A 318 18.85 14.63 -4.39
C ILE A 318 18.94 14.62 -5.93
N ASN A 319 18.20 13.74 -6.60
CA ASN A 319 18.20 13.68 -8.06
C ASN A 319 17.65 14.95 -8.71
N THR A 320 16.60 15.55 -8.16
CA THR A 320 16.06 16.83 -8.64
C THR A 320 17.06 17.97 -8.42
N SER A 321 17.71 18.02 -7.25
CA SER A 321 18.79 18.97 -6.97
C SER A 321 19.96 18.83 -7.96
N LEU A 322 20.44 17.61 -8.20
CA LEU A 322 21.50 17.33 -9.18
C LEU A 322 21.11 17.73 -10.61
N ARG A 323 19.84 17.53 -10.99
CA ARG A 323 19.33 17.94 -12.31
C ARG A 323 19.34 19.47 -12.45
N ASN A 324 18.94 20.19 -11.40
CA ASN A 324 18.96 21.64 -11.38
C ASN A 324 20.40 22.17 -11.43
N GLU A 325 21.32 21.59 -10.65
CA GLU A 325 22.74 21.97 -10.68
C GLU A 325 23.36 21.74 -12.07
N ARG A 326 23.03 20.63 -12.74
CA ARG A 326 23.45 20.38 -14.12
C ARG A 326 22.89 21.42 -15.10
N GLN A 327 21.62 21.80 -14.95
CA GLN A 327 21.03 22.84 -15.79
C GLN A 327 21.72 24.19 -15.58
N GLU A 328 22.03 24.53 -14.34
CA GLU A 328 22.71 25.79 -14.03
C GLU A 328 24.14 25.82 -14.57
N LYS A 329 24.90 24.73 -14.42
CA LYS A 329 26.22 24.58 -15.05
C LYS A 329 26.16 24.71 -16.58
N ASN A 330 25.13 24.16 -17.22
CA ASN A 330 24.95 24.31 -18.67
C ASN A 330 24.64 25.77 -19.07
N LYS A 331 23.84 26.49 -18.28
CA LYS A 331 23.59 27.92 -18.51
C LYS A 331 24.87 28.74 -18.34
N GLU A 332 25.63 28.50 -17.27
CA GLU A 332 26.92 29.15 -17.03
C GLU A 332 27.90 28.89 -18.18
N GLN A 333 27.98 27.65 -18.67
CA GLN A 333 28.81 27.31 -19.81
C GLN A 333 28.39 28.04 -21.09
N THR A 334 27.09 28.11 -21.36
CA THR A 334 26.54 28.85 -22.50
C THR A 334 26.85 30.35 -22.39
N GLU A 335 26.73 30.92 -21.20
CA GLU A 335 27.06 32.32 -20.96
C GLU A 335 28.56 32.59 -21.10
N LYS A 336 29.41 31.67 -20.63
CA LYS A 336 30.86 31.75 -20.82
C LYS A 336 31.23 31.72 -22.30
N GLU A 337 30.59 30.87 -23.10
CA GLU A 337 30.78 30.83 -24.56
C GLU A 337 30.33 32.14 -25.22
N ARG A 338 29.19 32.71 -24.79
CA ARG A 338 28.71 34.02 -25.27
C ARG A 338 29.67 35.16 -24.94
N ILE A 339 30.21 35.18 -23.72
CA ILE A 339 31.21 36.16 -23.28
C ILE A 339 32.49 36.01 -24.09
N ASN A 340 32.98 34.78 -24.28
CA ASN A 340 34.17 34.52 -25.10
C ASN A 340 34.00 34.98 -26.54
N ALA A 341 32.85 34.69 -27.16
CA ALA A 341 32.53 35.15 -28.51
C ALA A 341 32.47 36.69 -28.59
N THR A 342 31.92 37.33 -27.55
CA THR A 342 31.89 38.80 -27.45
C THR A 342 33.30 39.37 -27.30
N LEU A 343 34.13 38.77 -26.45
CA LEU A 343 35.52 39.16 -26.26
C LEU A 343 36.31 39.06 -27.57
N GLN A 344 36.16 37.96 -28.30
CA GLN A 344 36.81 37.78 -29.61
C GLN A 344 36.40 38.89 -30.59
N ARG A 345 35.10 39.18 -30.72
CA ARG A 345 34.62 40.28 -31.59
C ARG A 345 35.20 41.63 -31.20
N THR A 346 35.22 41.96 -29.90
CA THR A 346 35.84 43.20 -29.40
C THR A 346 37.32 43.26 -29.71
N THR A 347 38.02 42.11 -29.65
CA THR A 347 39.46 42.02 -29.98
C THR A 347 39.70 42.29 -31.46
N GLU A 348 38.92 41.64 -32.33
CA GLU A 348 38.97 41.85 -33.79
C GLU A 348 38.60 43.31 -34.16
N GLU A 349 37.62 43.90 -33.51
CA GLU A 349 37.23 45.30 -33.72
C GLU A 349 38.35 46.26 -33.29
N LYS A 350 39.01 46.01 -32.16
CA LYS A 350 40.17 46.77 -31.72
C LYS A 350 41.33 46.70 -32.73
N GLU A 351 41.59 45.53 -33.30
CA GLU A 351 42.60 45.36 -34.35
C GLU A 351 42.24 46.14 -35.62
N ARG A 352 40.97 46.11 -36.05
CA ARG A 352 40.49 46.90 -37.20
C ARG A 352 40.62 48.40 -36.97
N ILE A 353 40.27 48.88 -35.78
CA ILE A 353 40.43 50.29 -35.39
C ILE A 353 41.91 50.69 -35.43
N ASN A 354 42.79 49.88 -34.85
CA ASN A 354 44.23 50.14 -34.87
C ASN A 354 44.80 50.19 -36.30
N ALA A 355 44.40 49.25 -37.17
CA ALA A 355 44.83 49.25 -38.57
C ALA A 355 44.31 50.50 -39.32
N THR A 356 43.09 50.95 -39.01
CA THR A 356 42.52 52.17 -39.58
C THR A 356 43.29 53.40 -39.10
N LEU A 357 43.60 53.49 -37.81
CA LEU A 357 44.39 54.58 -37.24
C LEU A 357 45.79 54.67 -37.86
N GLN A 358 46.44 53.53 -38.09
CA GLN A 358 47.73 53.49 -38.77
C GLN A 358 47.62 54.03 -40.21
N ARG A 359 46.62 53.59 -40.98
CA ARG A 359 46.39 54.11 -42.35
C ARG A 359 46.14 55.61 -42.37
N THR A 360 45.29 56.12 -41.47
CA THR A 360 45.03 57.56 -41.36
C THR A 360 46.30 58.33 -40.98
N THR A 361 47.16 57.77 -40.13
CA THR A 361 48.45 58.38 -39.78
C THR A 361 49.40 58.43 -40.98
N GLU A 362 49.50 57.34 -41.73
CA GLU A 362 50.28 57.27 -42.97
C GLU A 362 49.76 58.25 -44.03
N GLU A 363 48.44 58.35 -44.20
CA GLU A 363 47.79 59.30 -45.12
C GLU A 363 48.10 60.75 -44.73
N LYS A 364 47.98 61.09 -43.44
CA LYS A 364 48.36 62.42 -42.92
C LYS A 364 49.83 62.75 -43.18
N ASN A 365 50.72 61.77 -43.04
CA ASN A 365 52.15 61.95 -43.33
C ASN A 365 52.40 62.16 -44.83
N ARG A 366 51.71 61.41 -45.71
CA ARG A 366 51.76 61.63 -47.16
C ARG A 366 51.24 63.00 -47.54
N GLU A 367 50.12 63.43 -46.96
CA GLU A 367 49.55 64.77 -47.19
C GLU A 367 50.52 65.87 -46.74
N LYS A 368 51.18 65.70 -45.58
CA LYS A 368 52.21 66.64 -45.11
C LYS A 368 53.40 66.71 -46.09
N ALA A 369 53.92 65.56 -46.52
CA ALA A 369 55.01 65.51 -47.49
C ALA A 369 54.63 66.15 -48.83
N GLU A 370 53.38 65.93 -49.28
CA GLU A 370 52.88 66.55 -50.51
C GLU A 370 52.73 68.07 -50.37
N LYS A 371 52.25 68.57 -49.21
CA LYS A 371 52.21 70.02 -48.92
C LYS A 371 53.62 70.63 -48.94
N GLU A 372 54.61 69.96 -48.36
CA GLU A 372 56.01 70.41 -48.41
C GLU A 372 56.53 70.44 -49.86
N ARG A 373 56.30 69.37 -50.64
CA ARG A 373 56.68 69.30 -52.06
C ARG A 373 56.05 70.44 -52.87
N VAL A 374 54.75 70.67 -52.72
CA VAL A 374 54.03 71.76 -53.39
C VAL A 374 54.60 73.12 -52.97
N SER A 375 54.90 73.33 -51.68
CA SER A 375 55.53 74.58 -51.21
C SER A 375 56.91 74.80 -51.84
N THR A 376 57.73 73.75 -51.96
CA THR A 376 59.05 73.87 -52.61
C THR A 376 58.93 74.19 -54.09
N GLU A 377 57.96 73.58 -54.78
CA GLU A 377 57.72 73.84 -56.19
C GLU A 377 57.18 75.27 -56.42
N LEU A 378 56.29 75.76 -55.56
CA LEU A 378 55.84 77.15 -55.58
C LEU A 378 57.01 78.13 -55.39
N GLN A 379 57.94 77.83 -54.48
CA GLN A 379 59.14 78.65 -54.31
C GLN A 379 60.02 78.64 -55.55
N ARG A 380 60.22 77.47 -56.19
CA ARG A 380 60.96 77.33 -57.45
C ARG A 380 60.32 78.14 -58.57
N ILE A 381 59.01 78.02 -58.77
CA ILE A 381 58.25 78.80 -59.76
C ILE A 381 58.37 80.30 -59.48
N THR A 382 58.31 80.71 -58.21
CA THR A 382 58.45 82.14 -57.83
C THR A 382 59.85 82.66 -58.19
N GLN A 383 60.90 81.88 -57.89
CA GLN A 383 62.28 82.23 -58.28
C GLN A 383 62.49 82.23 -59.80
N GLU A 384 61.86 81.31 -60.52
CA GLU A 384 61.93 81.26 -61.98
C GLU A 384 61.25 82.50 -62.59
N LYS A 385 60.08 82.88 -62.07
CA LYS A 385 59.36 84.09 -62.47
C LYS A 385 60.16 85.38 -62.18
N THR A 386 60.86 85.46 -61.04
CA THR A 386 61.72 86.63 -60.76
C THR A 386 62.94 86.69 -61.68
N LYS A 387 63.57 85.55 -61.98
CA LYS A 387 64.65 85.48 -62.99
C LYS A 387 64.16 85.91 -64.37
N GLU A 388 62.99 85.44 -64.79
CA GLU A 388 62.38 85.84 -66.06
C GLU A 388 62.09 87.35 -66.11
N GLN A 389 61.60 87.92 -65.01
CA GLN A 389 61.38 89.37 -64.89
C GLN A 389 62.68 90.17 -64.97
N ILE A 390 63.73 89.74 -64.27
CA ILE A 390 65.07 90.35 -64.35
C ILE A 390 65.60 90.28 -65.78
N GLU A 391 65.42 89.15 -66.47
CA GLU A 391 65.86 89.00 -67.86
C GLU A 391 65.05 89.91 -68.81
N LYS A 392 63.74 90.03 -68.62
CA LYS A 392 62.90 91.01 -69.35
C LYS A 392 63.37 92.45 -69.13
N GLU A 393 63.74 92.81 -67.90
CA GLU A 393 64.30 94.12 -67.58
C GLU A 393 65.68 94.33 -68.22
N ARG A 394 66.55 93.33 -68.20
CA ARG A 394 67.86 93.36 -68.88
C ARG A 394 67.70 93.56 -70.39
N VAL A 395 66.79 92.81 -71.03
CA VAL A 395 66.50 92.93 -72.45
C VAL A 395 65.92 94.31 -72.79
N SER A 396 64.99 94.85 -71.98
CA SER A 396 64.44 96.19 -72.22
C SER A 396 65.47 97.30 -72.03
N ALA A 397 66.36 97.18 -71.05
CA ALA A 397 67.49 98.09 -70.86
C ALA A 397 68.47 98.04 -72.03
N GLU A 398 68.79 96.84 -72.54
CA GLU A 398 69.66 96.66 -73.70
C GLU A 398 69.03 97.23 -74.98
N LEU A 399 67.72 97.03 -75.18
CA LEU A 399 66.96 97.64 -76.27
C LEU A 399 67.03 99.17 -76.21
N ARG A 400 66.89 99.75 -75.00
CA ARG A 400 67.01 101.18 -74.78
C ARG A 400 68.41 101.69 -75.13
N ARG A 401 69.47 101.02 -74.69
CA ARG A 401 70.86 101.37 -75.07
C ARG A 401 71.05 101.33 -76.59
N LYS A 402 70.54 100.30 -77.26
CA LYS A 402 70.59 100.20 -78.73
C LYS A 402 69.84 101.33 -79.42
N ASN A 403 68.69 101.75 -78.90
CA ASN A 403 67.97 102.90 -79.41
C ASN A 403 68.72 104.22 -79.16
N GLU A 404 69.29 104.42 -77.97
CA GLU A 404 70.11 105.60 -77.66
C GLU A 404 71.38 105.66 -78.54
N GLU A 405 72.03 104.52 -78.78
CA GLU A 405 73.16 104.38 -79.71
C GLU A 405 72.74 104.72 -81.15
N LYS A 406 71.60 104.20 -81.60
CA LYS A 406 71.03 104.50 -82.92
C LYS A 406 70.72 106.00 -83.08
N GLU A 407 70.17 106.65 -82.05
CA GLU A 407 69.94 108.10 -82.05
C GLU A 407 71.25 108.90 -82.09
N ARG A 408 72.26 108.51 -81.30
CA ARG A 408 73.60 109.13 -81.38
C ARG A 408 74.19 109.05 -82.77
N ILE A 409 74.18 107.85 -83.38
CA ILE A 409 74.63 107.64 -84.76
C ILE A 409 73.84 108.51 -85.73
N SER A 410 72.52 108.65 -85.55
CA SER A 410 71.67 109.49 -86.41
C SER A 410 71.98 110.98 -86.29
N VAL A 411 72.28 111.47 -85.07
CA VAL A 411 72.75 112.84 -84.83
C VAL A 411 74.12 113.07 -85.45
N GLU A 412 75.05 112.13 -85.26
CA GLU A 412 76.39 112.21 -85.84
C GLU A 412 76.33 112.23 -87.38
N LEU A 413 75.50 111.37 -87.99
CA LEU A 413 75.24 111.38 -89.43
C LEU A 413 74.63 112.70 -89.92
N ARG A 414 73.79 113.37 -89.12
CA ARG A 414 73.26 114.71 -89.44
C ARG A 414 74.33 115.78 -89.35
N SER A 415 75.19 115.73 -88.32
CA SER A 415 76.33 116.64 -88.19
C SER A 415 77.28 116.49 -89.36
N GLU A 416 77.64 115.25 -89.71
CA GLU A 416 78.52 114.96 -90.85
C GLU A 416 77.90 115.43 -92.18
N LYS A 417 76.58 115.26 -92.37
CA LYS A 417 75.87 115.83 -93.53
C LYS A 417 75.93 117.36 -93.55
N ALA A 418 75.71 118.01 -92.40
CA ALA A 418 75.78 119.47 -92.30
C ALA A 418 77.20 119.99 -92.55
N ASP A 419 78.23 119.31 -92.04
CA ASP A 419 79.63 119.62 -92.30
C ASP A 419 79.97 119.40 -93.77
N LYS A 420 79.51 118.31 -94.38
CA LYS A 420 79.65 118.07 -95.82
C LYS A 420 78.97 119.16 -96.66
N GLU A 421 77.82 119.67 -96.22
CA GLU A 421 77.11 120.77 -96.87
C GLU A 421 77.84 122.11 -96.70
N ARG A 422 78.43 122.38 -95.53
CA ARG A 422 79.35 123.51 -95.30
C ARG A 422 80.61 123.42 -96.17
N VAL A 423 81.21 122.24 -96.31
CA VAL A 423 82.35 122.01 -97.20
C VAL A 423 81.95 122.21 -98.66
N ASN A 424 80.78 121.73 -99.07
CA ASN A 424 80.29 121.96 -100.42
C ASN A 424 79.98 123.43 -100.72
N SER A 425 79.43 124.17 -99.75
CA SER A 425 79.18 125.61 -99.92
C SER A 425 80.47 126.41 -99.96
N THR A 426 81.48 126.08 -99.14
CA THR A 426 82.82 126.66 -99.25
C THR A 426 83.48 126.33 -100.58
N LEU A 427 83.47 125.07 -101.03
CA LEU A 427 83.97 124.68 -102.37
C LEU A 427 83.24 125.41 -103.51
N ARG A 428 81.92 125.63 -103.38
CA ARG A 428 81.15 126.40 -104.34
C ARG A 428 81.58 127.87 -104.34
N ASN A 429 81.71 128.49 -103.18
CA ASN A 429 82.19 129.86 -103.06
C ASN A 429 83.61 129.99 -103.64
N GLU A 430 84.52 129.06 -103.35
CA GLU A 430 85.86 129.02 -103.93
C GLU A 430 85.82 128.82 -105.45
N ARG A 431 84.90 128.01 -106.00
CA ARG A 431 84.69 127.89 -107.46
C ARG A 431 84.16 129.19 -108.07
N GLU A 432 83.17 129.82 -107.43
CA GLU A 432 82.62 131.10 -107.87
C GLU A 432 83.68 132.21 -107.81
N GLU A 433 84.52 132.22 -106.78
CA GLU A 433 85.67 133.11 -106.66
C GLU A 433 86.73 132.80 -107.72
N LYS A 434 87.04 131.53 -107.96
CA LYS A 434 87.94 131.09 -109.04
C LYS A 434 87.41 131.52 -110.41
N ASP A 435 86.10 131.41 -110.66
CA ASP A 435 85.46 131.86 -111.90
C ASP A 435 85.48 133.39 -112.04
N ARG A 436 85.26 134.14 -110.94
CA ARG A 436 85.44 135.61 -110.90
C ARG A 436 86.88 136.01 -111.21
N LEU A 437 87.85 135.40 -110.55
CA LEU A 437 89.27 135.63 -110.81
C LEU A 437 89.64 135.28 -112.26
N LYS A 438 89.07 134.19 -112.81
CA LYS A 438 89.27 133.81 -114.20
C LYS A 438 88.67 134.83 -115.18
N ALA A 439 87.49 135.38 -114.87
CA ALA A 439 86.88 136.47 -115.63
C ALA A 439 87.71 137.77 -115.55
N GLU A 440 88.25 138.09 -114.36
CA GLU A 440 89.16 139.23 -114.16
C GLU A 440 90.46 139.06 -114.98
N ILE A 441 91.04 137.85 -115.00
CA ILE A 441 92.20 137.51 -115.83
C ILE A 441 91.89 137.69 -117.33
N GLU A 442 90.73 137.25 -117.82
CA GLU A 442 90.33 137.48 -119.21
C GLU A 442 90.11 138.97 -119.52
N LYS A 443 89.58 139.74 -118.59
CA LYS A 443 89.42 141.20 -118.72
C LYS A 443 90.78 141.90 -118.83
N LEU A 444 91.73 141.55 -117.96
CA LEU A 444 93.12 142.05 -118.00
C LEU A 444 93.88 141.62 -119.26
N LYS A 445 93.58 140.44 -119.82
CA LYS A 445 94.11 140.03 -121.14
C LYS A 445 93.55 140.88 -122.27
N GLN A 446 92.26 141.20 -122.24
CA GLN A 446 91.61 142.06 -123.23
C GLN A 446 92.19 143.48 -123.20
N GLU A 447 92.43 144.01 -122.00
CA GLU A 447 93.06 145.32 -121.78
C GLU A 447 94.51 145.37 -122.30
N ASN A 448 95.31 144.34 -122.02
CA ASN A 448 96.66 144.21 -122.59
C ASN A 448 96.68 144.12 -124.13
N LYS A 449 95.61 143.60 -124.73
CA LYS A 449 95.48 143.53 -126.20
C LYS A 449 95.25 144.91 -126.82
N ASN A 450 94.59 145.82 -126.10
CA ASN A 450 94.33 147.19 -126.56
C ASN A 450 95.54 148.13 -126.42
N LEU A 451 96.47 147.86 -125.50
CA LEU A 451 97.72 148.63 -125.34
C LEU A 451 98.79 148.35 -126.42
N LYS A 452 98.59 147.34 -127.27
CA LYS A 452 99.61 146.84 -128.20
C LYS A 452 99.63 147.48 -129.61
N SER A 453 98.82 148.50 -129.88
CA SER A 453 98.70 149.11 -131.23
C SER A 453 99.39 150.48 -131.41
N LEU A 454 100.21 150.96 -130.45
CA LEU A 454 100.75 152.34 -130.49
C LEU A 454 102.23 152.46 -130.07
N ASN A 455 103.20 151.76 -130.71
CA ASN A 455 104.62 152.20 -130.66
C ASN A 455 105.57 151.50 -131.67
N SER A 456 106.17 152.26 -132.59
CA SER A 456 107.40 151.90 -133.32
C SER A 456 108.19 153.14 -133.80
N GLN A 457 109.34 153.48 -133.19
CA GLN A 457 110.50 154.18 -133.81
C GLN A 457 111.69 154.35 -132.83
N GLY A 458 112.95 154.36 -133.32
CA GLY A 458 114.22 154.37 -132.53
C GLY A 458 115.36 155.30 -133.05
N TYR A 459 116.49 155.39 -132.30
CA TYR A 459 117.62 156.40 -132.25
C TYR A 459 119.04 155.90 -132.75
N PRO A 460 120.14 156.74 -132.84
CA PRO A 460 121.57 156.24 -132.81
C PRO A 460 122.74 157.11 -132.18
N ILE A 461 123.95 156.53 -131.86
CA ILE A 461 125.22 157.13 -131.27
C ILE A 461 126.57 156.45 -131.79
N SER A 462 127.78 157.10 -131.77
CA SER A 462 129.12 156.63 -132.26
C SER A 462 130.32 156.66 -131.24
N ILE A 463 131.44 155.91 -131.47
CA ILE A 463 132.62 155.66 -130.56
C ILE A 463 133.99 155.99 -131.21
N ILE A 464 134.97 156.56 -130.47
CA ILE A 464 136.33 156.92 -130.94
C ILE A 464 137.44 156.14 -130.19
N ASN A 465 138.35 155.46 -130.90
CA ASN A 465 139.48 154.69 -130.32
C ASN A 465 140.84 155.40 -130.49
N LYS A 466 141.60 155.58 -129.40
CA LYS A 466 142.92 156.23 -129.40
C LYS A 466 144.12 155.27 -129.43
N ASP A 467 143.93 153.96 -129.24
CA ASP A 467 145.02 152.94 -129.28
C ASP A 467 144.57 151.67 -130.06
N PRO A 468 144.85 151.60 -131.38
CA PRO A 468 144.35 150.53 -132.26
C PRO A 468 145.01 149.16 -132.07
N ASP A 469 146.18 149.09 -131.43
CA ASP A 469 146.90 147.83 -131.22
C ASP A 469 146.43 147.04 -129.98
N ALA A 470 145.64 147.66 -129.11
CA ALA A 470 145.19 147.07 -127.85
C ALA A 470 143.76 146.50 -127.91
N TYR A 471 142.88 147.09 -128.73
CA TYR A 471 141.46 146.72 -128.83
C TYR A 471 140.98 146.64 -130.29
N SER A 472 140.07 145.71 -130.55
CA SER A 472 139.27 145.69 -131.77
C SER A 472 137.77 145.73 -131.45
N PHE A 473 137.04 146.56 -132.18
CA PHE A 473 135.59 146.73 -132.06
C PHE A 473 134.87 146.02 -133.21
N VAL A 474 133.85 145.23 -132.91
CA VAL A 474 133.01 144.53 -133.90
C VAL A 474 131.53 144.81 -133.59
N ASP A 475 130.77 145.24 -134.59
CA ASP A 475 129.30 145.36 -134.50
C ASP A 475 128.64 143.97 -134.52
N ILE A 476 127.68 143.74 -133.62
CA ILE A 476 126.91 142.48 -133.59
C ILE A 476 125.56 142.64 -134.31
N ASP A 477 124.82 143.74 -134.08
CA ASP A 477 123.40 143.86 -134.50
C ASP A 477 122.88 145.31 -134.64
N GLY A 478 123.76 146.31 -134.75
CA GLY A 478 123.35 147.72 -134.85
C GLY A 478 122.94 148.38 -133.53
N CYS A 479 122.81 147.60 -132.44
CA CYS A 479 122.53 148.09 -131.08
C CYS A 479 123.67 147.77 -130.10
N GLN A 480 124.49 146.75 -130.39
CA GLN A 480 125.57 146.29 -129.52
C GLN A 480 126.92 146.24 -130.25
N LYS A 481 127.97 146.77 -129.59
CA LYS A 481 129.36 146.68 -130.03
C LYS A 481 130.16 145.79 -129.09
N LYS A 482 130.88 144.81 -129.65
CA LYS A 482 131.77 143.89 -128.94
C LYS A 482 133.17 144.46 -128.86
N ILE A 483 133.69 144.60 -127.65
CA ILE A 483 135.07 145.02 -127.37
C ILE A 483 135.90 143.77 -127.08
N THR A 484 136.93 143.52 -127.89
CA THR A 484 137.86 142.40 -127.68
C THR A 484 139.24 142.94 -127.30
N ILE A 485 139.73 142.57 -126.10
CA ILE A 485 141.02 142.97 -125.57
C ILE A 485 142.10 142.01 -126.09
N LYS A 486 143.19 142.54 -126.67
CA LYS A 486 144.27 141.72 -127.26
C LYS A 486 145.53 141.59 -126.39
N LYS A 487 145.73 142.44 -125.37
CA LYS A 487 146.90 142.41 -124.45
C LYS A 487 146.49 142.86 -123.04
N GLU A 488 146.97 142.18 -121.99
CA GLU A 488 146.67 142.53 -120.58
C GLU A 488 147.56 143.68 -120.06
N LYS A 489 147.14 144.92 -120.31
CA LYS A 489 147.66 146.13 -119.64
C LYS A 489 146.52 147.14 -119.48
N ASN A 490 146.52 147.94 -118.41
CA ASN A 490 145.47 148.93 -118.14
C ASN A 490 145.46 150.07 -119.17
N ASN A 491 144.32 150.32 -119.84
CA ASN A 491 144.06 151.41 -120.81
C ASN A 491 142.60 151.91 -120.71
N THR A 492 142.27 153.04 -121.37
CA THR A 492 140.98 153.78 -121.23
C THR A 492 140.27 154.02 -122.58
N ILE A 493 138.93 153.98 -122.64
CA ILE A 493 138.07 154.22 -123.82
C ILE A 493 137.05 155.35 -123.52
N SER A 494 136.69 156.19 -124.50
CA SER A 494 135.70 157.29 -124.34
C SER A 494 134.55 157.23 -125.36
N LEU A 495 133.32 157.58 -124.94
CA LEU A 495 132.06 157.53 -125.70
C LEU A 495 131.40 158.92 -125.77
N SER A 496 130.84 159.34 -126.92
CA SER A 496 130.08 160.60 -127.06
C SER A 496 128.82 160.48 -127.91
N GLN A 497 127.72 161.09 -127.47
CA GLN A 497 126.42 161.12 -128.15
C GLN A 497 126.35 162.17 -129.27
N VAL A 498 125.85 161.80 -130.45
CA VAL A 498 125.54 162.74 -131.54
C VAL A 498 124.08 163.15 -131.41
N LEU A 499 123.85 164.35 -130.90
CA LEU A 499 122.55 165.00 -130.96
C LEU A 499 122.49 165.81 -132.26
N SER A 500 121.61 165.42 -133.19
CA SER A 500 121.23 166.28 -134.31
C SER A 500 119.79 166.75 -134.13
N ASN A 501 119.67 167.91 -133.47
CA ASN A 501 118.55 168.87 -133.53
C ASN A 501 117.17 168.39 -133.05
N GLY A 502 116.81 168.72 -131.79
CA GLY A 502 115.45 168.68 -131.25
C GLY A 502 115.30 167.88 -129.97
#